data_AF-A0A967MRR7-F1
#
_entry.id   AF-A0A967MRR7-F1
#
_cell.length_a   1.000
_cell.length_b   1.000
_cell.length_c   1.000
_cell.angle_alpha   90.00
_cell.angle_beta   90.00
_cell.angle_gamma   90.00
#
_symmetry.space_group_name_H-M   'P 1'
#
loop_
_entity.id
_entity.type
_entity.pdbx_description
1 polymer ?
#
loop_
_entity_poly.entity_id
_entity_poly.type
_entity_poly.pdbx_seq_one_letter_code
_entity_poly.pdbx_strand_id
1 'polypeptide(L)'
;AHRRRDPEAIIVLEAAVLVEAGWTDLVDEVWVVTTTVQRAIERLRDRNGLPEDQARARIDSQLSNKERLEHSDVRIQNNEGLEQLESRTLYHWRRLQKRAQAQPVGR
;
A
#
# COMPACT_ATOMS: atom_id res chain seq x y z
N ALA A 1 24.30 16.04 -14.15
CA ALA A 1 23.64 16.23 -12.84
C ALA A 1 23.94 15.02 -11.96
N HIS A 2 24.85 15.13 -10.99
CA HIS A 2 25.13 14.05 -10.04
C HIS A 2 23.94 13.92 -9.08
N ARG A 3 23.09 12.89 -9.28
CA ARG A 3 22.13 12.48 -8.25
C ARG A 3 22.95 12.12 -7.01
N ARG A 4 22.80 12.88 -5.92
CA ARG A 4 23.32 12.47 -4.61
C ARG A 4 22.65 11.12 -4.29
N ARG A 5 23.46 10.07 -4.17
CA ARG A 5 23.03 8.81 -3.58
C ARG A 5 22.98 9.07 -2.08
N ASP A 6 21.79 9.09 -1.52
CA ASP A 6 21.58 9.04 -0.08
C ASP A 6 21.36 7.56 0.26
N PRO A 7 22.36 6.86 0.83
CA PRO A 7 22.23 5.45 1.16
C PRO A 7 21.17 5.18 2.25
N GLU A 8 20.73 6.23 2.95
CA GLU A 8 19.71 6.14 4.01
C GLU A 8 18.31 6.54 3.51
N ALA A 9 18.15 6.77 2.19
CA ALA A 9 16.87 7.15 1.62
C ALA A 9 15.87 5.99 1.65
N ILE A 10 14.68 6.24 2.21
CA ILE A 10 13.53 5.35 2.11
C ILE A 10 12.83 5.59 0.77
N ILE A 11 12.64 4.53 -0.01
CA ILE A 11 11.94 4.58 -1.30
C ILE A 11 10.58 3.86 -1.16
N VAL A 12 9.52 4.47 -1.68
CA VAL A 12 8.18 3.86 -1.71
C VAL A 12 7.83 3.50 -3.15
N LEU A 13 7.59 2.22 -3.40
CA LEU A 13 7.09 1.71 -4.69
C LEU A 13 5.57 1.51 -4.58
N GLU A 14 4.80 2.36 -5.26
CA GLU A 14 3.34 2.21 -5.36
C GLU A 14 3.00 1.41 -6.61
N ALA A 15 2.30 0.28 -6.43
CA ALA A 15 1.86 -0.56 -7.53
C ALA A 15 0.61 -1.35 -7.14
N ALA A 16 -0.47 -1.20 -7.92
CA ALA A 16 -1.75 -1.88 -7.70
C ALA A 16 -1.65 -3.42 -7.79
N VAL A 17 -0.67 -3.94 -8.52
CA VAL A 17 -0.48 -5.38 -8.79
C VAL A 17 0.86 -5.91 -8.28
N LEU A 18 1.44 -5.27 -7.24
CA LEU A 18 2.77 -5.62 -6.73
C LEU A 18 2.90 -7.12 -6.38
N VAL A 19 1.90 -7.66 -5.68
CA VAL A 19 1.89 -9.07 -5.25
C VAL A 19 1.65 -9.99 -6.44
N GLU A 20 0.67 -9.66 -7.27
CA GLU A 20 0.33 -10.41 -8.49
C GLU A 20 1.49 -10.48 -9.50
N ALA A 21 2.31 -9.43 -9.55
CA ALA A 21 3.48 -9.35 -10.40
C ALA A 21 4.70 -10.08 -9.83
N GLY A 22 4.61 -10.62 -8.60
CA GLY A 22 5.72 -11.27 -7.92
C GLY A 22 6.84 -10.31 -7.52
N TRP A 23 6.53 -9.03 -7.30
CA TRP A 23 7.52 -7.99 -7.01
C TRP A 23 7.83 -7.83 -5.52
N THR A 24 7.38 -8.75 -4.69
CA THR A 24 7.66 -8.74 -3.25
C THR A 24 9.16 -8.79 -2.95
N ASP A 25 9.94 -9.46 -3.79
CA ASP A 25 11.40 -9.59 -3.61
C ASP A 25 12.17 -8.32 -4.03
N LEU A 26 11.50 -7.32 -4.62
CA LEU A 26 12.11 -6.05 -4.98
C LEU A 26 12.10 -5.03 -3.83
N VAL A 27 11.45 -5.35 -2.71
CA VAL A 27 11.25 -4.43 -1.58
C VAL A 27 11.59 -5.12 -0.26
N ASP A 28 12.03 -4.32 0.72
CA ASP A 28 12.32 -4.82 2.07
C ASP A 28 11.05 -5.03 2.90
N GLU A 29 9.96 -4.34 2.55
CA GLU A 29 8.71 -4.34 3.32
C GLU A 29 7.50 -4.09 2.42
N VAL A 30 6.48 -4.93 2.51
CA VAL A 30 5.22 -4.83 1.75
C VAL A 30 4.13 -4.21 2.61
N TRP A 31 3.64 -3.05 2.18
CA TRP A 31 2.55 -2.33 2.84
C TRP A 31 1.25 -2.52 2.08
N VAL A 32 0.26 -3.15 2.73
CA VAL A 32 -1.05 -3.40 2.13
C VAL A 32 -2.10 -2.52 2.77
N VAL A 33 -2.74 -1.70 1.93
CA VAL A 33 -3.90 -0.89 2.31
C VAL A 33 -5.17 -1.61 1.84
N THR A 34 -6.05 -1.93 2.79
CA THR A 34 -7.32 -2.62 2.50
C THR A 34 -8.52 -1.73 2.78
N THR A 35 -9.60 -1.94 2.04
CA THR A 35 -10.92 -1.37 2.35
C THR A 35 -12.01 -2.42 2.07
N THR A 36 -13.20 -2.27 2.63
CA THR A 36 -14.30 -3.19 2.31
C THR A 36 -14.70 -3.07 0.84
N VAL A 37 -15.19 -4.17 0.26
CA VAL A 37 -15.67 -4.18 -1.14
C VAL A 37 -16.71 -3.08 -1.39
N GLN A 38 -17.65 -2.92 -0.45
CA GLN A 38 -18.68 -1.89 -0.54
C GLN A 38 -18.08 -0.48 -0.65
N ARG A 39 -17.10 -0.15 0.19
CA ARG A 39 -16.43 1.16 0.15
C ARG A 39 -15.58 1.33 -1.11
N ALA A 40 -14.94 0.27 -1.59
CA ALA A 40 -14.20 0.31 -2.85
C ALA A 40 -15.15 0.63 -4.03
N ILE A 41 -16.32 -0.01 -4.08
CA ILE A 41 -17.35 0.26 -5.07
C ILE A 41 -17.80 1.71 -4.98
N GLU A 42 -18.22 2.18 -3.80
CA GLU A 42 -18.65 3.58 -3.59
C GLU A 42 -17.60 4.57 -4.11
N ARG A 43 -16.33 4.39 -3.72
CA ARG A 43 -15.23 5.26 -4.15
C ARG A 43 -14.96 5.20 -5.66
N LEU A 44 -15.08 4.04 -6.28
CA LEU A 44 -14.93 3.89 -7.73
C LEU A 44 -16.07 4.56 -8.49
N ARG A 45 -17.30 4.47 -7.97
CA ARG A 45 -18.47 5.17 -8.53
C ARG A 45 -18.28 6.69 -8.42
N ASP A 46 -17.96 7.19 -7.23
CA ASP A 46 -17.85 8.62 -6.96
C ASP A 46 -16.69 9.28 -7.72
N ARG A 47 -15.52 8.62 -7.74
CA ARG A 47 -14.30 9.19 -8.35
C ARG A 47 -14.23 8.98 -9.86
N ASN A 48 -14.65 7.81 -10.33
CA ASN A 48 -14.45 7.39 -11.72
C ASN A 48 -15.75 7.36 -12.54
N GLY A 49 -16.91 7.60 -11.93
CA GLY A 49 -18.21 7.50 -12.60
C GLY A 49 -18.55 6.09 -13.08
N LEU A 50 -17.90 5.07 -12.49
CA LEU A 50 -18.09 3.69 -12.92
C LEU A 50 -19.48 3.17 -12.52
N PRO A 51 -20.17 2.43 -13.39
CA PRO A 51 -21.27 1.56 -12.99
C PRO A 51 -20.82 0.51 -11.95
N GLU A 52 -21.75 0.03 -11.12
CA GLU A 52 -21.44 -0.89 -10.02
C GLU A 52 -20.85 -2.23 -10.50
N ASP A 53 -21.39 -2.78 -11.59
CA ASP A 53 -20.90 -4.00 -12.24
C ASP A 53 -19.45 -3.83 -12.73
N GLN A 54 -19.10 -2.68 -13.33
CA GLN A 54 -17.73 -2.38 -13.75
C GLN A 54 -16.79 -2.18 -12.56
N ALA A 55 -17.25 -1.51 -11.50
CA ALA A 55 -16.47 -1.33 -10.27
C ALA A 55 -16.17 -2.70 -9.63
N ARG A 56 -17.17 -3.58 -9.56
CA ARG A 56 -17.02 -4.94 -9.06
C ARG A 56 -16.10 -5.78 -9.93
N ALA A 57 -16.25 -5.75 -11.26
CA ALA A 57 -15.36 -6.47 -12.17
C ALA A 57 -13.90 -6.04 -12.00
N ARG A 58 -13.65 -4.74 -11.78
CA ARG A 58 -12.31 -4.21 -11.50
C ARG A 58 -11.75 -4.72 -10.17
N ILE A 59 -12.56 -4.75 -9.12
CA ILE A 59 -12.15 -5.29 -7.81
C ILE A 59 -11.85 -6.79 -7.92
N ASP A 60 -12.74 -7.54 -8.57
CA ASP A 60 -12.65 -8.99 -8.70
C ASP A 60 -11.54 -9.44 -9.66
N SER A 61 -11.00 -8.53 -10.50
CA SER A 61 -9.85 -8.80 -11.39
C SER A 61 -8.49 -8.82 -10.67
N GLN A 62 -8.45 -8.46 -9.39
CA GLN A 62 -7.25 -8.39 -8.57
C GLN A 62 -7.31 -9.40 -7.42
N LEU A 63 -6.18 -9.62 -6.74
CA LEU A 63 -6.19 -10.44 -5.53
C LEU A 63 -7.10 -9.84 -4.47
N SER A 64 -7.79 -10.74 -3.74
CA SER A 64 -8.62 -10.36 -2.62
C SER A 64 -7.78 -9.71 -1.51
N ASN A 65 -8.45 -8.92 -0.65
CA ASN A 65 -7.81 -8.38 0.54
C ASN A 65 -7.13 -9.47 1.37
N LYS A 66 -7.75 -10.66 1.48
CA LYS A 66 -7.19 -11.77 2.26
C LYS A 66 -5.85 -12.21 1.67
N GLU A 67 -5.82 -12.50 0.37
CA GLU A 67 -4.61 -12.95 -0.33
C GLU A 67 -3.52 -11.89 -0.25
N ARG A 68 -3.83 -10.62 -0.51
CA ARG A 68 -2.83 -9.53 -0.38
C ARG A 68 -2.22 -9.45 1.03
N LEU A 69 -3.04 -9.63 2.07
CA LEU A 69 -2.59 -9.57 3.46
C LEU A 69 -1.65 -10.73 3.84
N GLU A 70 -1.70 -11.86 3.14
CA GLU A 70 -0.78 -12.99 3.35
C GLU A 70 0.67 -12.62 2.99
N HIS A 71 0.86 -11.62 2.11
CA HIS A 71 2.17 -11.12 1.68
C HIS A 71 2.57 -9.80 2.37
N SER A 72 1.83 -9.35 3.38
CA SER A 72 2.02 -8.03 3.99
C SER A 72 2.87 -8.06 5.26
N ASP A 73 3.82 -7.14 5.35
CA ASP A 73 4.53 -6.81 6.58
C ASP A 73 3.79 -5.74 7.39
N VAL A 74 3.16 -4.79 6.68
CA VAL A 74 2.34 -3.72 7.26
C VAL A 74 0.94 -3.74 6.69
N ARG A 75 -0.04 -3.66 7.59
CA ARG A 75 -1.46 -3.74 7.28
C ARG A 75 -2.15 -2.46 7.68
N ILE A 76 -2.74 -1.76 6.72
CA ILE A 76 -3.48 -0.51 6.96
C ILE A 76 -4.91 -0.69 6.48
N GLN A 77 -5.88 -0.47 7.38
CA GLN A 77 -7.29 -0.46 7.02
C GLN A 77 -7.75 0.96 6.71
N ASN A 78 -8.44 1.12 5.57
CA ASN A 78 -8.96 2.37 5.04
C ASN A 78 -10.50 2.30 4.92
N ASN A 79 -11.15 1.95 6.03
CA ASN A 79 -12.62 1.89 6.12
C ASN A 79 -13.24 3.16 6.71
N GLU A 80 -12.42 4.04 7.26
CA GLU A 80 -12.85 5.27 7.94
C GLU A 80 -12.62 6.48 7.02
N GLY A 81 -12.39 7.64 7.60
CA GLY A 81 -12.05 8.88 6.91
C GLY A 81 -10.54 9.03 6.67
N LEU A 82 -10.20 10.12 5.98
CA LEU A 82 -8.82 10.47 5.64
C LEU A 82 -7.95 10.66 6.88
N GLU A 83 -8.48 11.28 7.93
CA GLU A 83 -7.75 11.53 9.18
C GLU A 83 -7.29 10.23 9.85
N GLN A 84 -8.16 9.21 9.90
CA GLN A 84 -7.80 7.92 10.50
C GLN A 84 -6.81 7.15 9.64
N LEU A 85 -6.94 7.23 8.31
CA LEU A 85 -5.95 6.67 7.39
C LEU A 85 -4.59 7.34 7.57
N GLU A 86 -4.55 8.67 7.66
CA GLU A 86 -3.34 9.45 7.85
C GLU A 86 -2.68 9.10 9.18
N SER A 87 -3.44 9.08 10.28
CA SER A 87 -2.93 8.71 11.60
C SER A 87 -2.30 7.31 11.62
N ARG A 88 -2.98 6.31 11.04
CA ARG A 88 -2.45 4.94 10.91
C ARG A 88 -1.18 4.90 10.04
N THR A 89 -1.19 5.60 8.90
CA THR A 89 -0.05 5.66 7.98
C THR A 89 1.16 6.31 8.65
N LEU A 90 0.97 7.45 9.33
CA LEU A 90 2.02 8.16 10.06
C LEU A 90 2.58 7.33 11.22
N TYR A 91 1.74 6.55 11.91
CA TYR A 91 2.19 5.62 12.93
C TYR A 91 3.19 4.60 12.36
N HIS A 92 2.84 3.92 11.27
CA HIS A 92 3.74 2.96 10.63
C HIS A 92 4.98 3.63 10.03
N TRP A 93 4.82 4.82 9.45
CA TRP A 93 5.91 5.56 8.81
C TRP A 93 6.99 5.95 9.82
N ARG A 94 6.57 6.50 10.97
CA ARG A 94 7.50 6.85 12.05
C ARG A 94 8.26 5.63 12.57
N ARG A 95 7.62 4.45 12.59
CA ARG A 95 8.29 3.20 12.98
C ARG A 95 9.31 2.75 11.94
N LEU A 96 8.98 2.86 10.65
CA LEU A 96 9.92 2.57 9.56
C LEU A 96 11.13 3.51 9.63
N GLN A 97 10.92 4.81 9.78
CA GLN A 97 12.02 5.79 9.92
C GLN A 97 12.95 5.46 11.08
N LYS A 98 12.40 5.06 12.23
CA LYS A 98 13.21 4.63 13.39
C LYS A 98 14.02 3.36 13.11
N ARG A 99 13.45 2.39 12.38
CA ARG A 99 14.17 1.16 11.99
C ARG A 99 15.28 1.46 11.01
N ALA A 100 15.01 2.27 9.98
CA ALA A 100 16.00 2.68 8.98
C ALA A 100 17.18 3.40 9.65
N GLN A 101 16.92 4.33 10.57
CA GLN A 101 18.00 5.02 11.32
C GLN A 101 18.78 4.11 12.27
N ALA A 102 18.19 3.01 12.74
CA ALA A 102 18.83 2.08 13.68
C ALA A 102 19.61 0.95 12.98
N GLN A 103 19.40 0.76 11.66
CA GLN A 103 20.10 -0.21 10.83
C GLN A 103 20.62 0.51 9.58
N PRO A 104 21.77 1.21 9.68
CA PRO A 104 22.39 1.81 8.50
C PRO A 104 22.69 0.72 7.47
N VAL A 105 22.42 1.02 6.20
CA VAL A 105 22.51 0.05 5.11
C VAL A 105 23.94 -0.49 5.00
N GLY A 106 24.12 -1.76 5.34
CA GLY A 106 25.44 -2.40 5.45
C GLY A 106 25.41 -3.86 5.89
N ARG A 107 24.84 -4.73 5.06
CA ARG A 107 25.26 -6.13 4.91
C ARG A 107 25.32 -6.49 3.43
#